data_AF-A0A3N5MUY2-F1
#
_entry.id   AF-A0A3N5MUY2-F1
#
_cell.length_a   1.000
_cell.length_b   1.000
_cell.length_c   1.000
_cell.angle_alpha   90.00
_cell.angle_beta   90.00
_cell.angle_gamma   90.00
#
_symmetry.space_group_name_H-M   'P 1'
#
loop_
_entity.id
_entity.type
_entity.pdbx_description
1 polymer ?
#
loop_
_entity_poly.entity_id
_entity_poly.type
_entity_poly.pdbx_seq_one_letter_code
_entity_poly.pdbx_strand_id
1 'polypeptide(L)'
;MKNACHIPVGTIVLAMVLGGCSGKDKDIPDEFGMKGPRQEILFDQEWKFLCSNATGAEDPVYDDAAWHRVDLPHDWSIVDIPGTESPLDPLAPGGISTGYFTGGTGWYRNTFDLPSDLEGKRISILFEGVYMDATVWVNGSEVGNHPYGYTSFWYDITDLLTFGDSNSIAVRVRNEGRNSRWYSGSGIYRHVWLYVTQPVHIPIWGTSVTTP
;
A
#
# COMPACT_ATOMS: atom_id res chain seq x y z
N MET A 1 -13.35 -16.18 29.75
CA MET A 1 -14.41 -15.24 30.16
C MET A 1 -14.51 -14.18 29.08
N LYS A 2 -15.71 -14.03 28.50
CA LYS A 2 -15.99 -13.16 27.35
C LYS A 2 -16.12 -11.73 27.86
N ASN A 3 -15.25 -10.82 27.45
CA ASN A 3 -15.43 -9.40 27.73
C ASN A 3 -15.89 -8.72 26.44
N ALA A 4 -17.21 -8.53 26.37
CA ALA A 4 -17.89 -7.77 25.34
C ALA A 4 -17.71 -6.26 25.61
N CYS A 5 -17.38 -5.52 24.56
CA CYS A 5 -17.35 -4.07 24.51
C CYS A 5 -18.79 -3.52 24.55
N HIS A 6 -19.10 -2.59 25.46
CA HIS A 6 -20.40 -1.92 25.55
C HIS A 6 -20.18 -0.42 25.77
N ILE A 7 -20.71 0.41 24.87
CA ILE A 7 -20.80 1.88 25.00
C ILE A 7 -22.28 2.25 24.80
N PRO A 8 -22.88 3.18 25.57
CA PRO A 8 -24.31 3.45 25.53
C PRO A 8 -24.71 4.43 24.41
N VAL A 9 -25.89 4.17 23.84
CA VAL A 9 -26.54 4.93 22.77
C VAL A 9 -27.14 6.23 23.32
N GLY A 10 -26.75 7.37 22.72
CA GLY A 10 -27.26 8.70 23.06
C GLY A 10 -28.16 9.29 21.95
N THR A 11 -29.42 9.53 22.32
CA THR A 11 -30.39 10.56 21.88
C THR A 11 -30.40 11.06 20.43
N ILE A 12 -31.51 10.75 19.74
CA ILE A 12 -31.97 11.32 18.46
C ILE A 12 -32.52 12.73 18.70
N VAL A 13 -32.02 13.72 17.95
CA VAL A 13 -32.66 15.04 17.78
C VAL A 13 -32.98 15.25 16.30
N LEU A 14 -34.27 15.37 15.99
CA LEU A 14 -34.81 15.65 14.67
C LEU A 14 -34.80 17.18 14.44
N ALA A 15 -34.10 17.64 13.41
CA ALA A 15 -34.21 19.01 12.89
C ALA A 15 -34.47 18.97 11.38
N MET A 16 -35.68 19.34 10.97
CA MET A 16 -36.03 19.67 9.59
C MET A 16 -35.59 21.10 9.30
N VAL A 17 -34.78 21.30 8.25
CA VAL A 17 -34.65 22.60 7.57
C VAL A 17 -34.72 22.34 6.06
N LEU A 18 -35.73 22.96 5.44
CA LEU A 18 -35.87 23.11 3.99
C LEU A 18 -34.94 24.22 3.50
N GLY A 19 -34.24 23.99 2.39
CA GLY A 19 -33.67 25.09 1.61
C GLY A 19 -32.48 24.72 0.72
N GLY A 20 -32.72 24.69 -0.59
CA GLY A 20 -31.82 25.33 -1.57
C GLY A 20 -30.75 24.47 -2.23
N CYS A 21 -30.94 24.23 -3.53
CA CYS A 21 -29.93 23.74 -4.47
C CYS A 21 -28.65 24.58 -4.46
N SER A 22 -27.50 23.94 -4.41
CA SER A 22 -26.28 24.42 -5.06
C SER A 22 -25.36 23.23 -5.25
N GLY A 23 -25.09 22.91 -6.51
CA GLY A 23 -24.12 21.89 -6.89
C GLY A 23 -22.75 22.20 -6.28
N LYS A 24 -22.14 21.15 -5.73
CA LYS A 24 -20.70 21.05 -5.68
C LYS A 24 -20.37 19.79 -6.44
N ASP A 25 -20.14 19.97 -7.73
CA ASP A 25 -19.36 19.02 -8.51
C ASP A 25 -18.11 18.72 -7.68
N LYS A 26 -17.98 17.47 -7.27
CA LYS A 26 -16.72 16.99 -6.72
C LYS A 26 -15.81 16.89 -7.92
N ASP A 27 -14.95 17.89 -8.09
CA ASP A 27 -13.82 17.83 -9.00
C ASP A 27 -12.94 16.65 -8.56
N ILE A 28 -13.20 15.49 -9.15
CA ILE A 28 -12.21 14.42 -9.26
C ILE A 28 -11.13 15.01 -10.17
N PRO A 29 -9.87 15.10 -9.74
CA PRO A 29 -8.80 15.53 -10.63
C PRO A 29 -8.83 14.67 -11.89
N ASP A 30 -8.62 15.30 -13.04
CA ASP A 30 -8.41 14.69 -14.37
C ASP A 30 -7.12 13.83 -14.37
N GLU A 31 -7.04 12.83 -13.49
CA GLU A 31 -5.84 12.05 -13.16
C GLU A 31 -5.56 10.93 -14.16
N PHE A 32 -6.54 10.58 -15.00
CA PHE A 32 -6.39 9.55 -16.03
C PHE A 32 -6.40 10.09 -17.47
N GLY A 33 -6.49 11.41 -17.65
CA GLY A 33 -6.29 12.06 -18.95
C GLY A 33 -4.83 11.98 -19.41
N MET A 34 -4.51 11.09 -20.36
CA MET A 34 -3.15 10.87 -20.88
C MET A 34 -2.52 12.17 -21.40
N LYS A 35 -1.57 12.76 -20.64
CA LYS A 35 -0.75 13.92 -21.05
C LYS A 35 0.69 13.54 -21.46
N GLY A 36 0.91 12.33 -21.97
CA GLY A 36 2.23 11.88 -22.42
C GLY A 36 2.25 10.41 -22.86
N PRO A 37 3.39 9.89 -23.36
CA PRO A 37 3.53 8.49 -23.78
C PRO A 37 3.50 7.48 -22.62
N ARG A 38 3.84 7.91 -21.40
CA ARG A 38 3.68 7.19 -20.13
C ARG A 38 3.05 8.16 -19.13
N GLN A 39 2.05 7.71 -18.40
CA GLN A 39 1.61 8.37 -17.16
C GLN A 39 2.26 7.68 -15.97
N GLU A 40 2.73 8.48 -15.01
CA GLU A 40 3.30 8.03 -13.75
C GLU A 40 2.44 8.60 -12.63
N ILE A 41 1.64 7.75 -12.01
CA ILE A 41 0.66 8.13 -10.99
C ILE A 41 1.24 7.74 -9.64
N LEU A 42 1.40 8.72 -8.74
CA LEU A 42 1.84 8.49 -7.38
C LEU A 42 0.76 7.69 -6.64
N PHE A 43 1.11 6.51 -6.14
CA PHE A 43 0.18 5.54 -5.58
C PHE A 43 0.41 5.34 -4.08
N ASP A 44 0.60 6.46 -3.38
CA ASP A 44 0.96 6.47 -1.95
C ASP A 44 -0.25 6.64 -1.02
N GLN A 45 -1.39 7.09 -1.53
CA GLN A 45 -2.51 7.49 -0.70
C GLN A 45 -3.41 6.30 -0.35
N GLU A 46 -4.09 6.40 0.80
CA GLU A 46 -5.26 5.57 1.14
C GLU A 46 -4.97 4.07 1.31
N TRP A 47 -3.76 3.74 1.74
CA TRP A 47 -3.42 2.37 2.12
C TRP A 47 -4.00 2.01 3.49
N LYS A 48 -4.31 0.73 3.67
CA LYS A 48 -4.67 0.11 4.94
C LYS A 48 -3.52 -0.76 5.40
N PHE A 49 -3.17 -0.67 6.67
CA PHE A 49 -2.03 -1.37 7.27
C PHE A 49 -2.44 -2.18 8.50
N LEU A 50 -1.87 -3.38 8.60
CA LEU A 50 -1.95 -4.25 9.77
C LEU A 50 -0.59 -4.89 10.06
N CYS A 51 -0.01 -4.61 11.23
CA CYS A 51 1.17 -5.31 11.73
C CYS A 51 0.78 -6.64 12.40
N SER A 52 0.51 -7.67 11.58
CA SER A 52 0.17 -9.02 12.05
C SER A 52 0.45 -10.05 10.95
N ASN A 53 0.61 -11.32 11.31
CA ASN A 53 0.63 -12.43 10.35
C ASN A 53 -0.80 -12.86 9.99
N ALA A 54 -1.57 -11.97 9.37
CA ALA A 54 -2.94 -12.23 8.94
C ALA A 54 -2.97 -13.27 7.81
N THR A 55 -3.85 -14.28 7.94
CA THR A 55 -4.08 -15.31 6.92
C THR A 55 -5.24 -14.89 6.01
N GLY A 56 -5.09 -15.02 4.68
CA GLY A 56 -6.13 -14.66 3.72
C GLY A 56 -6.20 -13.17 3.40
N ALA A 57 -5.28 -12.35 3.92
CA ALA A 57 -5.22 -10.91 3.68
C ALA A 57 -4.79 -10.56 2.24
N GLU A 58 -4.48 -11.54 1.41
CA GLU A 58 -4.34 -11.43 -0.03
C GLU A 58 -5.69 -11.40 -0.78
N ASP A 59 -6.77 -11.92 -0.20
CA ASP A 59 -8.06 -12.07 -0.85
C ASP A 59 -8.76 -10.70 -1.01
N PRO A 60 -9.29 -10.34 -2.20
CA PRO A 60 -10.00 -9.07 -2.39
C PRO A 60 -11.21 -8.91 -1.46
N VAL A 61 -11.87 -9.98 -1.01
CA VAL A 61 -13.03 -9.90 -0.10
C VAL A 61 -12.68 -9.92 1.38
N TYR A 62 -11.38 -9.89 1.73
CA TYR A 62 -10.94 -9.82 3.12
C TYR A 62 -11.45 -8.55 3.82
N ASP A 63 -12.03 -8.70 5.01
CA ASP A 63 -12.50 -7.56 5.82
C ASP A 63 -11.32 -6.85 6.51
N ASP A 64 -10.91 -5.73 5.92
CA ASP A 64 -9.86 -4.85 6.41
C ASP A 64 -10.42 -3.55 7.01
N ALA A 65 -11.72 -3.48 7.34
CA ALA A 65 -12.36 -2.25 7.82
C ALA A 65 -11.75 -1.71 9.12
N ALA A 66 -11.16 -2.59 9.94
CA ALA A 66 -10.51 -2.22 11.21
C ALA A 66 -9.02 -1.89 11.08
N TRP A 67 -8.44 -1.95 9.87
CA TRP A 67 -7.02 -1.70 9.65
C TRP A 67 -6.70 -0.19 9.74
N HIS A 68 -5.45 0.12 10.07
CA HIS A 68 -5.00 1.50 10.16
C HIS A 68 -4.88 2.11 8.77
N ARG A 69 -5.50 3.27 8.52
CA ARG A 69 -5.25 4.02 7.28
C ARG A 69 -3.89 4.71 7.38
N VAL A 70 -3.07 4.56 6.35
CA VAL A 70 -1.74 5.15 6.23
C VAL A 70 -1.55 5.67 4.80
N ASP A 71 -0.79 6.74 4.67
CA ASP A 71 -0.21 7.14 3.39
C ASP A 71 1.26 6.70 3.38
N LEU A 72 1.73 6.30 2.20
CA LEU A 72 3.12 5.93 1.97
C LEU A 72 3.99 7.19 1.74
N PRO A 73 5.30 7.12 1.97
CA PRO A 73 6.06 6.00 2.55
C PRO A 73 5.74 5.75 4.03
N HIS A 74 5.71 4.48 4.43
CA HIS A 74 5.37 4.05 5.79
C HIS A 74 6.40 3.08 6.35
N ASP A 75 6.94 3.43 7.53
CA ASP A 75 7.81 2.59 8.34
C ASP A 75 7.09 2.24 9.65
N TRP A 76 6.69 0.97 9.84
CA TRP A 76 5.96 0.59 11.06
C TRP A 76 6.89 0.36 12.25
N SER A 77 8.19 0.15 12.03
CA SER A 77 9.13 -0.11 13.12
C SER A 77 9.39 1.12 13.98
N ILE A 78 9.17 2.33 13.45
CA ILE A 78 9.38 3.58 14.20
C ILE A 78 8.20 3.93 15.13
N VAL A 79 7.07 3.23 14.97
CA VAL A 79 5.84 3.46 15.74
C VAL A 79 5.88 2.63 17.02
N ASP A 80 5.25 3.15 18.09
CA ASP A 80 5.16 2.45 19.36
C ASP A 80 4.57 1.05 19.22
N ILE A 81 5.18 0.09 19.93
CA ILE A 81 4.72 -1.29 19.95
C ILE A 81 3.33 -1.33 20.59
N PRO A 82 2.34 -2.06 20.04
CA PRO A 82 1.00 -2.11 20.62
C PRO A 82 1.00 -2.51 22.10
N GLY A 83 0.43 -1.65 22.95
CA GLY A 83 0.39 -1.83 24.40
C GLY A 83 1.60 -1.26 25.15
N THR A 84 2.51 -0.56 24.47
CA THR A 84 3.63 0.17 25.07
C THR A 84 3.59 1.66 24.68
N GLU A 85 4.49 2.45 25.25
CA GLU A 85 4.77 3.85 24.88
C GLU A 85 6.18 3.97 24.27
N SER A 86 6.63 2.93 23.57
CA SER A 86 7.97 2.89 22.97
C SER A 86 8.02 1.98 21.74
N PRO A 87 8.77 2.36 20.69
CA PRO A 87 9.04 1.48 19.55
C PRO A 87 10.18 0.47 19.83
N LEU A 88 10.77 0.53 21.04
CA LEU A 88 11.94 -0.24 21.42
C LEU A 88 11.56 -1.45 22.28
N ASP A 89 12.10 -2.60 21.94
CA ASP A 89 12.01 -3.83 22.72
C ASP A 89 13.41 -4.33 23.10
N PRO A 90 13.75 -4.45 24.39
CA PRO A 90 15.01 -5.07 24.84
C PRO A 90 15.22 -6.50 24.31
N LEU A 91 14.14 -7.19 23.91
CA LEU A 91 14.14 -8.52 23.33
C LEU A 91 14.05 -8.52 21.80
N ALA A 92 14.09 -7.36 21.15
CA ALA A 92 14.08 -7.26 19.68
C ALA A 92 15.18 -8.16 19.09
N PRO A 93 14.86 -9.03 18.11
CA PRO A 93 15.82 -10.00 17.57
C PRO A 93 17.13 -9.38 17.07
N GLY A 94 17.06 -8.19 16.48
CA GLY A 94 18.20 -7.41 15.98
C GLY A 94 19.05 -6.72 17.07
N GLY A 95 18.53 -6.59 18.30
CA GLY A 95 19.23 -6.01 19.44
C GLY A 95 19.92 -4.69 19.13
N ILE A 96 21.16 -4.53 19.62
CA ILE A 96 21.98 -3.32 19.41
C ILE A 96 22.15 -2.99 17.92
N SER A 97 22.25 -3.99 17.05
CA SER A 97 22.50 -3.78 15.62
C SER A 97 21.37 -3.02 14.93
N THR A 98 20.13 -3.20 15.35
CA THR A 98 18.97 -2.49 14.79
C THR A 98 18.45 -1.39 15.71
N GLY A 99 19.18 -1.06 16.78
CA GLY A 99 18.76 -0.06 17.77
C GLY A 99 17.60 -0.51 18.67
N TYR A 100 17.41 -1.83 18.85
CA TYR A 100 16.32 -2.43 19.64
C TYR A 100 14.90 -2.22 19.05
N PHE A 101 14.80 -1.77 17.81
CA PHE A 101 13.53 -1.70 17.10
C PHE A 101 13.07 -3.09 16.63
N THR A 102 11.75 -3.31 16.68
CA THR A 102 11.12 -4.56 16.23
C THR A 102 10.71 -4.49 14.77
N GLY A 103 10.94 -5.58 14.02
CA GLY A 103 10.38 -5.80 12.69
C GLY A 103 9.05 -6.54 12.76
N GLY A 104 8.99 -7.74 12.16
CA GLY A 104 7.82 -8.62 12.15
C GLY A 104 7.22 -8.80 10.75
N THR A 105 5.98 -9.28 10.71
CA THR A 105 5.18 -9.37 9.49
C THR A 105 4.14 -8.26 9.48
N GLY A 106 4.09 -7.51 8.39
CA GLY A 106 3.09 -6.46 8.15
C GLY A 106 2.38 -6.68 6.81
N TRP A 107 1.12 -6.26 6.76
CA TRP A 107 0.32 -6.25 5.55
C TRP A 107 -0.11 -4.84 5.20
N TYR A 108 -0.08 -4.56 3.90
CA TYR A 108 -0.63 -3.36 3.28
C TYR A 108 -1.70 -3.77 2.28
N ARG A 109 -2.84 -3.09 2.27
CA ARG A 109 -3.92 -3.28 1.30
C ARG A 109 -4.35 -1.94 0.73
N ASN A 110 -4.61 -1.89 -0.56
CA ASN A 110 -5.18 -0.74 -1.24
C ASN A 110 -6.28 -1.22 -2.19
N THR A 111 -7.35 -0.45 -2.31
CA THR A 111 -8.43 -0.69 -3.26
C THR A 111 -8.60 0.57 -4.10
N PHE A 112 -8.63 0.42 -5.41
CA PHE A 112 -8.69 1.54 -6.34
C PHE A 112 -9.53 1.18 -7.56
N ASP A 113 -10.25 2.18 -8.07
CA ASP A 113 -11.04 2.04 -9.29
C ASP A 113 -10.16 2.28 -10.50
N LEU A 114 -10.28 1.40 -11.50
CA LEU A 114 -9.58 1.56 -12.77
C LEU A 114 -10.58 1.96 -13.87
N PRO A 115 -10.48 3.15 -14.47
CA PRO A 115 -11.40 3.56 -15.53
C PRO A 115 -11.40 2.62 -16.74
N SER A 116 -12.58 2.44 -17.37
CA SER A 116 -12.73 1.56 -18.55
C SER A 116 -12.02 2.08 -19.80
N ASP A 117 -11.73 3.38 -19.88
CA ASP A 117 -11.00 3.99 -21.00
C ASP A 117 -9.49 3.67 -20.99
N LEU A 118 -9.01 3.03 -19.92
CA LEU A 118 -7.67 2.46 -19.84
C LEU A 118 -7.59 1.05 -20.43
N GLU A 119 -8.71 0.45 -20.84
CA GLU A 119 -8.71 -0.88 -21.48
C GLU A 119 -7.81 -0.90 -22.72
N GLY A 120 -7.02 -1.97 -22.86
CA GLY A 120 -6.03 -2.12 -23.93
C GLY A 120 -4.69 -1.39 -23.68
N LYS A 121 -4.53 -0.69 -22.55
CA LYS A 121 -3.24 -0.16 -22.09
C LYS A 121 -2.47 -1.20 -21.27
N ARG A 122 -1.21 -0.91 -20.95
CA ARG A 122 -0.41 -1.68 -20.00
C ARG A 122 -0.33 -0.94 -18.67
N ILE A 123 -0.52 -1.66 -17.58
CA ILE A 123 -0.47 -1.17 -16.21
C ILE A 123 0.65 -1.89 -15.46
N SER A 124 1.61 -1.14 -14.94
CA SER A 124 2.66 -1.67 -14.06
C SER A 124 2.60 -0.99 -12.70
N ILE A 125 2.86 -1.75 -11.64
CA ILE A 125 3.13 -1.20 -10.32
C ILE A 125 4.63 -1.21 -10.05
N LEU A 126 5.16 -0.09 -9.57
CA LEU A 126 6.56 0.06 -9.20
C LEU A 126 6.67 0.43 -7.73
N PHE A 127 7.55 -0.28 -7.02
CA PHE A 127 7.94 0.02 -5.65
C PHE A 127 9.38 0.53 -5.66
N GLU A 128 9.64 1.71 -5.09
CA GLU A 128 11.00 2.25 -4.99
C GLU A 128 11.84 1.58 -3.89
N GLY A 129 11.19 0.88 -2.96
CA GLY A 129 11.81 0.08 -1.92
C GLY A 129 10.80 -0.40 -0.88
N VAL A 130 10.89 -1.67 -0.51
CA VAL A 130 10.08 -2.29 0.54
C VAL A 130 10.99 -3.12 1.41
N TYR A 131 11.14 -2.77 2.69
CA TYR A 131 12.03 -3.50 3.60
C TYR A 131 11.21 -4.44 4.50
N MET A 132 11.29 -5.76 4.35
CA MET A 132 11.89 -6.52 3.25
C MET A 132 11.06 -7.78 2.97
N ASP A 133 11.51 -8.63 2.05
CA ASP A 133 10.82 -9.87 1.68
C ASP A 133 9.33 -9.64 1.36
N ALA A 134 9.12 -8.70 0.44
CA ALA A 134 7.81 -8.27 0.00
C ALA A 134 7.20 -9.31 -0.93
N THR A 135 5.95 -9.67 -0.72
CA THR A 135 5.16 -10.47 -1.66
C THR A 135 3.93 -9.65 -2.05
N VAL A 136 3.61 -9.59 -3.34
CA VAL A 136 2.56 -8.72 -3.90
C VAL A 136 1.47 -9.57 -4.55
N TRP A 137 0.21 -9.21 -4.28
CA TRP A 137 -0.98 -9.79 -4.90
C TRP A 137 -1.83 -8.71 -5.53
N VAL A 138 -2.48 -9.05 -6.64
CA VAL A 138 -3.50 -8.24 -7.32
C VAL A 138 -4.74 -9.10 -7.49
N ASN A 139 -5.89 -8.62 -7.00
CA ASN A 139 -7.17 -9.34 -7.04
C ASN A 139 -7.04 -10.80 -6.57
N GLY A 140 -6.27 -11.03 -5.50
CA GLY A 140 -6.03 -12.36 -4.92
C GLY A 140 -4.98 -13.22 -5.64
N SER A 141 -4.48 -12.79 -6.80
CA SER A 141 -3.45 -13.52 -7.55
C SER A 141 -2.06 -13.02 -7.19
N GLU A 142 -1.15 -13.94 -6.81
CA GLU A 142 0.24 -13.59 -6.51
C GLU A 142 0.96 -13.14 -7.78
N VAL A 143 1.56 -11.96 -7.71
CA VAL A 143 2.33 -11.36 -8.81
C VAL A 143 3.81 -11.71 -8.70
N GLY A 144 4.33 -11.74 -7.47
CA GLY A 144 5.70 -12.14 -7.20
C GLY A 144 6.20 -11.78 -5.81
N ASN A 145 7.45 -12.19 -5.54
CA ASN A 145 8.19 -11.93 -4.32
C ASN A 145 9.49 -11.16 -4.62
N HIS A 146 9.85 -10.22 -3.75
CA HIS A 146 11.06 -9.41 -3.81
C HIS A 146 11.79 -9.41 -2.45
N PRO A 147 12.84 -10.23 -2.27
CA PRO A 147 13.54 -10.37 -1.00
C PRO A 147 14.27 -9.10 -0.53
N TYR A 148 14.93 -8.39 -1.44
CA TYR A 148 15.93 -7.39 -1.05
C TYR A 148 15.32 -6.02 -0.76
N GLY A 149 15.54 -5.51 0.46
CA GLY A 149 14.80 -4.37 0.96
C GLY A 149 15.17 -2.99 0.40
N TYR A 150 16.21 -2.86 -0.43
CA TYR A 150 16.76 -1.55 -0.82
C TYR A 150 16.73 -1.23 -2.31
N THR A 151 16.39 -2.20 -3.17
CA THR A 151 16.30 -2.01 -4.62
C THR A 151 14.86 -1.82 -5.05
N SER A 152 14.64 -0.90 -5.99
CA SER A 152 13.35 -0.78 -6.67
C SER A 152 13.03 -2.04 -7.45
N PHE A 153 11.74 -2.35 -7.56
CA PHE A 153 11.21 -3.44 -8.38
C PHE A 153 9.84 -3.06 -8.93
N TRP A 154 9.42 -3.72 -10.00
CA TRP A 154 8.12 -3.49 -10.62
C TRP A 154 7.54 -4.78 -11.16
N TYR A 155 6.22 -4.81 -11.29
CA TYR A 155 5.49 -5.89 -11.93
C TYR A 155 4.51 -5.34 -12.96
N ASP A 156 4.38 -6.04 -14.08
CA ASP A 156 3.24 -5.84 -14.98
C ASP A 156 2.03 -6.56 -14.37
N ILE A 157 0.98 -5.80 -14.12
CA ILE A 157 -0.24 -6.28 -13.46
C ILE A 157 -1.46 -6.22 -14.39
N THR A 158 -1.25 -5.87 -15.67
CA THR A 158 -2.31 -5.63 -16.65
C THR A 158 -3.34 -6.76 -16.71
N ASP A 159 -2.86 -8.01 -16.77
CA ASP A 159 -3.71 -9.19 -17.01
C ASP A 159 -4.46 -9.64 -15.74
N LEU A 160 -4.19 -9.01 -14.59
CA LEU A 160 -4.83 -9.30 -13.30
C LEU A 160 -5.88 -8.26 -12.93
N LEU A 161 -5.99 -7.16 -13.68
CA LEU A 161 -6.89 -6.05 -13.40
C LEU A 161 -8.23 -6.20 -14.12
N THR A 162 -9.27 -5.65 -13.50
CA THR A 162 -10.60 -5.49 -14.07
C THR A 162 -10.79 -4.01 -14.42
N PHE A 163 -10.88 -3.71 -15.72
CA PHE A 163 -11.11 -2.35 -16.21
C PHE A 163 -12.59 -1.96 -16.06
N GLY A 164 -12.85 -0.72 -15.64
CA GLY A 164 -14.18 -0.20 -15.34
C GLY A 164 -14.73 -0.61 -13.97
N ASP A 165 -13.92 -1.23 -13.12
CA ASP A 165 -14.32 -1.74 -11.80
C ASP A 165 -13.22 -1.50 -10.75
N SER A 166 -13.54 -1.82 -9.50
CA SER A 166 -12.66 -1.77 -8.35
C SER A 166 -11.65 -2.93 -8.36
N ASN A 167 -10.40 -2.63 -8.07
CA ASN A 167 -9.29 -3.58 -7.99
C ASN A 167 -8.63 -3.53 -6.61
N SER A 168 -8.05 -4.65 -6.17
CA SER A 168 -7.37 -4.78 -4.89
C SER A 168 -5.88 -5.11 -5.09
N ILE A 169 -5.02 -4.42 -4.36
CA ILE A 169 -3.61 -4.76 -4.19
C ILE A 169 -3.38 -5.11 -2.72
N ALA A 170 -2.69 -6.23 -2.48
CA ALA A 170 -2.20 -6.61 -1.17
C ALA A 170 -0.68 -6.80 -1.21
N VAL A 171 0.02 -6.35 -0.18
CA VAL A 171 1.47 -6.52 -0.03
C VAL A 171 1.76 -7.04 1.38
N ARG A 172 2.37 -8.22 1.45
CA ARG A 172 2.92 -8.74 2.71
C ARG A 172 4.40 -8.42 2.76
N VAL A 173 4.84 -7.88 3.88
CA VAL A 173 6.24 -7.54 4.15
C VAL A 173 6.70 -8.33 5.37
N ARG A 174 7.84 -9.02 5.26
CA ARG A 174 8.42 -9.80 6.36
C ARG A 174 9.81 -9.30 6.70
N ASN A 175 9.91 -8.60 7.82
CA ASN A 175 11.17 -8.18 8.41
C ASN A 175 11.46 -9.01 9.68
N GLU A 176 11.79 -10.29 9.51
CA GLU A 176 11.96 -11.23 10.63
C GLU A 176 13.44 -11.49 10.97
N GLY A 177 13.72 -11.70 12.26
CA GLY A 177 15.05 -12.13 12.74
C GLY A 177 16.13 -11.05 12.73
N ARG A 178 17.37 -11.45 12.43
CA ARG A 178 18.58 -10.61 12.42
C ARG A 178 19.02 -10.36 10.99
N ASN A 179 18.50 -9.30 10.38
CA ASN A 179 18.64 -9.04 8.94
C ASN A 179 19.42 -7.74 8.59
N SER A 180 19.83 -6.95 9.60
CA SER A 180 20.60 -5.71 9.38
C SER A 180 21.63 -5.45 10.48
N ARG A 181 22.65 -4.64 10.16
CA ARG A 181 23.66 -4.13 11.11
C ARG A 181 23.40 -2.68 11.55
N TRP A 182 22.30 -2.08 11.07
CA TRP A 182 21.81 -0.74 11.39
C TRP A 182 20.28 -0.77 11.42
N TYR A 183 19.64 0.29 11.93
CA TYR A 183 18.20 0.46 11.82
C TYR A 183 17.77 0.49 10.34
N SER A 184 17.04 -0.53 9.90
CA SER A 184 16.52 -0.62 8.53
C SER A 184 15.15 0.04 8.35
N GLY A 185 14.36 0.11 9.43
CA GLY A 185 12.92 0.25 9.35
C GLY A 185 12.24 -1.02 8.84
N SER A 186 10.91 -0.98 8.71
CA SER A 186 10.11 -2.03 8.09
C SER A 186 8.92 -1.46 7.35
N GLY A 187 8.67 -1.94 6.13
CA GLY A 187 7.49 -1.56 5.35
C GLY A 187 7.78 -1.03 3.97
N ILE A 188 6.74 -0.46 3.37
CA ILE A 188 6.82 0.26 2.11
C ILE A 188 7.33 1.67 2.41
N TYR A 189 8.64 1.75 2.68
CA TYR A 189 9.30 2.94 3.21
C TYR A 189 9.72 3.95 2.11
N ARG A 190 9.38 3.69 0.85
CA ARG A 190 9.56 4.58 -0.30
C ARG A 190 8.31 4.60 -1.18
N HIS A 191 8.29 5.49 -2.16
CA HIS A 191 7.15 5.71 -3.04
C HIS A 191 6.73 4.47 -3.82
N VAL A 192 5.43 4.39 -4.07
CA VAL A 192 4.81 3.44 -4.99
C VAL A 192 4.20 4.20 -6.15
N TRP A 193 4.32 3.65 -7.35
CA TRP A 193 3.82 4.26 -8.56
C TRP A 193 2.98 3.28 -9.37
N LEU A 194 1.91 3.77 -9.98
CA LEU A 194 1.23 3.09 -11.09
C LEU A 194 1.65 3.74 -12.40
N TYR A 195 2.19 2.94 -13.31
CA TYR A 195 2.55 3.36 -14.65
C TYR A 195 1.51 2.89 -15.64
N VAL A 196 1.00 3.83 -16.43
CA VAL A 196 0.06 3.56 -17.52
C VAL A 196 0.74 3.86 -18.85
N THR A 197 0.82 2.87 -19.74
CA THR A 197 1.47 3.01 -21.05
C THR A 197 0.62 2.42 -22.17
N GLN A 198 0.88 2.85 -23.40
CA GLN A 198 0.34 2.18 -24.59
C GLN A 198 1.01 0.80 -24.77
N PRO A 199 0.39 -0.15 -25.51
CA PRO A 199 1.00 -1.45 -25.80
C PRO A 199 2.42 -1.35 -26.37
N VAL A 200 2.67 -0.34 -27.21
CA VAL A 200 4.01 0.02 -27.68
C VAL A 200 4.52 1.19 -26.86
N HIS A 201 5.56 0.95 -26.06
CA HIS A 201 6.16 1.95 -25.17
C HIS A 201 7.64 1.65 -24.90
N ILE A 202 8.35 2.63 -24.34
CA ILE A 202 9.72 2.45 -23.84
C ILE A 202 9.65 1.67 -22.52
N PRO A 203 10.43 0.58 -22.34
CA PRO A 203 10.47 -0.17 -21.08
C PRO A 203 10.88 0.68 -19.87
N ILE A 204 10.51 0.23 -18.66
CA ILE A 204 11.05 0.81 -17.41
C ILE A 204 12.57 0.65 -17.43
N TRP A 205 13.29 1.75 -17.18
CA TRP A 205 14.76 1.85 -17.30
C TRP A 205 15.34 1.50 -18.68
N GLY A 206 14.53 1.58 -19.75
CA GLY A 206 14.92 1.23 -21.11
C GLY A 206 15.73 2.30 -21.87
N THR A 207 16.01 3.45 -21.26
CA THR A 207 16.79 4.54 -21.88
C THR A 207 18.12 4.69 -21.16
N SER A 208 19.22 4.66 -21.92
CA SER A 208 20.57 4.94 -21.44
C SER A 208 21.20 6.03 -22.28
N VAL A 209 21.91 6.95 -21.63
CA VAL A 209 22.58 8.08 -22.27
C VAL A 209 24.02 8.10 -21.77
N THR A 210 24.98 8.17 -22.68
CA THR A 210 26.41 8.23 -22.38
C THR A 210 27.05 9.40 -23.13
N THR A 211 28.10 9.98 -22.55
CA THR A 211 28.97 10.98 -23.18
C THR A 211 30.40 10.45 -23.17
N PRO A 212 30.84 9.73 -24.22
CA PRO A 212 32.14 9.05 -24.27
C PRO A 212 33.36 9.96 -24.13
#